data_AF-A0A9Q4GTG0-F1
#
_entry.id   AF-A0A9Q4GTG0-F1
#
_cell.length_a   1.000
_cell.length_b   1.000
_cell.length_c   1.000
_cell.angle_alpha   90.00
_cell.angle_beta   90.00
_cell.angle_gamma   90.00
#
_symmetry.space_group_name_H-M   'P 1'
#
loop_
_entity.id
_entity.type
_entity.pdbx_description
1 polymer ?
#
loop_
_entity_poly.entity_id
_entity_poly.type
_entity_poly.pdbx_seq_one_letter_code
_entity_poly.pdbx_strand_id
1 'polypeptide(L)' 'MPRNPVMLIITTTILLTACLLAGCYLYSLESHCKPLPGNPLDGVIHYECEAP' A
#
# COMPACT_ATOMS: atom_id res chain seq x y z
N MET A 1 22.91 -16.02 -15.04
CA MET A 1 22.57 -14.68 -15.57
C MET A 1 21.18 -14.72 -16.16
N PRO A 2 20.30 -13.74 -15.86
CA PRO A 2 18.93 -13.73 -16.37
C PRO A 2 18.99 -13.64 -17.89
N ARG A 3 18.39 -14.62 -18.55
CA ARG A 3 18.51 -14.85 -19.99
C ARG A 3 17.80 -13.80 -20.84
N ASN A 4 17.04 -12.90 -20.20
CA ASN A 4 16.22 -11.91 -20.86
C ASN A 4 16.21 -10.60 -20.06
N PRO A 5 17.02 -9.59 -20.44
CA PRO A 5 17.11 -8.32 -19.72
C PRO A 5 15.76 -7.58 -19.67
N VAL A 6 14.90 -7.80 -20.67
CA VAL A 6 13.56 -7.23 -20.72
C VAL A 6 12.67 -7.75 -19.59
N MET A 7 12.74 -9.05 -19.29
CA MET A 7 11.97 -9.65 -18.19
C MET A 7 12.34 -9.02 -16.84
N LEU A 8 13.64 -8.73 -16.65
CA LEU A 8 14.16 -8.11 -15.43
C LEU A 8 13.67 -6.66 -15.28
N ILE A 9 13.63 -5.91 -16.38
CA ILE A 9 13.09 -4.55 -16.40
C ILE A 9 11.60 -4.56 -16.08
N ILE A 10 10.84 -5.50 -16.65
CA ILE A 10 9.40 -5.64 -16.38
C ILE A 10 9.15 -5.98 -14.90
N THR A 11 9.85 -6.96 -14.34
CA THR A 11 9.63 -7.34 -12.93
C THR A 11 10.03 -6.23 -11.97
N THR A 12 11.13 -5.52 -12.23
CA THR A 12 11.57 -4.40 -11.39
C THR A 12 10.61 -3.21 -11.47
N THR A 13 10.11 -2.88 -12.66
CA THR A 13 9.10 -1.81 -12.82
C THR A 13 7.77 -2.14 -12.15
N ILE A 14 7.28 -3.38 -12.29
CA ILE A 14 6.07 -3.84 -11.59
C ILE A 14 6.26 -3.76 -10.08
N LEU A 15 7.39 -4.27 -9.57
CA LEU A 15 7.70 -4.25 -8.14
C LEU A 15 7.79 -2.82 -7.61
N LEU A 16 8.50 -1.95 -8.31
CA LEU A 16 8.63 -0.53 -7.94
C LEU A 16 7.27 0.16 -7.90
N THR A 17 6.43 -0.06 -8.90
CA THR A 17 5.10 0.55 -8.99
C THR A 17 4.20 0.07 -7.85
N ALA A 18 4.22 -1.22 -7.53
CA ALA A 18 3.47 -1.79 -6.41
C ALA A 18 3.92 -1.20 -5.06
N CYS A 19 5.23 -1.05 -4.85
CA CYS A 19 5.77 -0.43 -3.64
C CYS A 19 5.38 1.04 -3.52
N LEU A 20 5.42 1.80 -4.62
CA LEU A 20 5.00 3.21 -4.62
C LEU A 20 3.50 3.34 -4.31
N LEU A 21 2.65 2.52 -4.93
CA LEU A 21 1.21 2.52 -4.66
C LEU A 21 0.90 2.15 -3.20
N ALA A 22 1.52 1.09 -2.69
CA ALA A 22 1.34 0.67 -1.29
C ALA A 22 1.84 1.74 -0.31
N GLY A 23 2.99 2.35 -0.59
CA GLY A 23 3.55 3.44 0.20
C GLY A 23 2.65 4.67 0.21
N CYS A 24 2.17 5.11 -0.95
CA CYS A 24 1.23 6.23 -1.05
C CYS A 24 -0.11 5.94 -0.36
N TYR A 25 -0.60 4.69 -0.46
CA TYR A 25 -1.83 4.28 0.21
C TYR A 25 -1.67 4.29 1.73
N LEU A 26 -0.61 3.68 2.26
CA LEU A 26 -0.31 3.67 3.69
C LEU A 26 -0.03 5.07 4.24
N TYR A 27 0.72 5.88 3.50
CA TYR A 27 0.99 7.27 3.88
C TYR A 27 -0.28 8.11 3.90
N SER A 28 -1.16 7.96 2.89
CA SER A 28 -2.46 8.63 2.89
C SER A 28 -3.35 8.13 4.03
N LEU A 29 -3.30 6.84 4.33
CA LEU A 29 -4.01 6.26 5.45
C LEU A 29 -3.55 6.92 6.75
N GLU A 30 -2.25 7.04 7.01
CA GLU A 30 -1.74 7.57 8.27
C GLU A 30 -1.88 9.09 8.39
N SER A 31 -1.82 9.82 7.27
CA SER A 31 -1.92 11.28 7.23
C SER A 31 -3.35 11.82 7.15
N HIS A 32 -4.28 11.09 6.53
CA HIS A 32 -5.66 11.53 6.31
C HIS A 32 -6.72 10.62 6.95
N CYS A 33 -6.32 9.46 7.48
CA CYS A 33 -7.24 8.54 8.13
C CYS A 33 -6.79 8.20 9.55
N LYS A 34 -7.66 8.38 10.53
CA LYS A 34 -7.37 7.91 11.88
C LYS A 34 -7.90 6.49 12.05
N PRO A 35 -7.13 5.55 12.64
CA PRO A 35 -7.70 4.28 13.03
C PRO A 35 -8.82 4.56 14.05
N LEU A 36 -10.04 4.11 13.76
CA LEU A 36 -11.12 4.21 14.74
C LEU A 36 -10.81 3.27 15.90
N PRO A 37 -11.19 3.63 17.13
CA PRO A 37 -11.23 2.69 18.23
C PRO A 37 -12.33 1.64 17.97
N GLY A 38 -12.02 0.61 17.19
CA GLY A 38 -12.88 -0.54 16.92
C GLY A 38 -12.75 -1.62 17.99
N ASN A 39 -13.75 -2.51 18.07
CA ASN A 39 -13.71 -3.67 18.98
C ASN A 39 -12.56 -4.62 18.56
N PRO A 40 -11.55 -4.87 19.42
CA PRO A 40 -10.37 -5.67 19.07
C PRO A 40 -10.67 -7.15 18.77
N LEU A 41 -11.87 -7.63 19.07
CA LEU A 41 -12.31 -9.01 18.78
C LEU A 41 -12.63 -9.27 17.30
N ASP A 42 -12.85 -8.23 16.50
CA ASP A 42 -13.25 -8.37 15.09
C ASP A 42 -12.04 -8.52 14.15
N GLY A 43 -10.82 -8.21 14.64
CA GLY A 43 -9.58 -8.29 13.86
C GLY A 43 -9.49 -7.34 12.66
N VAL A 44 -10.53 -6.53 12.42
CA VAL A 44 -10.62 -5.55 11.35
C VAL A 44 -10.31 -4.17 11.93
N ILE A 45 -9.26 -3.53 11.39
CA ILE A 45 -8.95 -2.13 11.72
C ILE A 45 -9.75 -1.25 10.77
N HIS A 46 -10.74 -0.54 11.30
CA HIS A 46 -11.48 0.47 10.55
C HIS A 46 -10.72 1.80 10.60
N TYR A 47 -10.61 2.48 9.45
CA TYR A 47 -9.99 3.80 9.34
C TYR A 47 -11.06 4.82 8.96
N GLU A 48 -11.08 5.94 9.67
CA GLU A 48 -11.96 7.07 9.42
C GLU A 48 -11.13 8.05 8.60
N CYS A 49 -11.35 8.03 7.28
CA CYS A 49 -10.69 8.93 6.36
C CYS A 49 -11.51 10.22 6.25
N GLU A 50 -10.83 11.36 6.33
CA GLU A 50 -11.46 12.65 6.08
C GLU A 50 -11.87 12.70 4.60
N ALA A 51 -13.18 12.85 4.33
CA ALA A 51 -13.67 12.99 2.97
C ALA A 51 -13.17 14.33 2.40
N PRO A 52 -12.74 14.39 1.12
CA PRO A 52 -12.35 15.64 0.49
C PRO A 52 -13.51 16.65 0.45
#